data_AF-A0A420SVU7-F1
#
_entry.id   AF-A0A420SVU7-F1
#
_cell.length_a   1.000
_cell.length_b   1.000
_cell.length_c   1.000
_cell.angle_alpha   90.00
_cell.angle_beta   90.00
_cell.angle_gamma   90.00
#
_symmetry.space_group_name_H-M   'P 1'
#
loop_
_entity.id
_entity.type
_entity.pdbx_description
1 polymer ?
#
loop_
_entity_poly.entity_id
_entity_poly.type
_entity_poly.pdbx_seq_one_letter_code
_entity_poly.pdbx_strand_id
1 'polypeptide(L)'
;MDRASTDNAVHDLVNQCGNGRQFQSGHHIYSVRGNVAVFYCNYVTIANSPPPFGVWGTPQTCYGDRVWNIIVGDISRKCGSFKPGWSEDFYAKQKNSVGYHEVGGVKTFCGEGHF
;
A
#
# COMPACT_ATOMS: atom_id res chain seq x y z
N MET A 1 -2.87 16.09 5.79
CA MET A 1 -1.94 15.32 6.64
C MET A 1 -0.74 16.15 7.02
N ASP A 2 -0.24 15.97 8.23
CA ASP A 2 1.01 16.59 8.66
C ASP A 2 2.21 15.87 8.05
N ARG A 3 3.22 16.65 7.66
CA ARG A 3 4.40 16.13 6.96
C ARG A 3 5.20 15.16 7.83
N ALA A 4 5.48 15.53 9.08
CA ALA A 4 6.37 14.75 9.93
C ALA A 4 5.81 13.35 10.22
N SER A 5 4.51 13.24 10.53
CA SER A 5 3.87 11.94 10.74
C SER A 5 3.78 11.14 9.45
N THR A 6 3.50 11.79 8.31
CA THR A 6 3.50 11.11 7.01
C THR A 6 4.87 10.52 6.71
N ASP A 7 5.92 11.34 6.76
CA ASP A 7 7.29 10.91 6.46
C ASP A 7 7.72 9.77 7.41
N ASN A 8 7.46 9.89 8.71
CA ASN A 8 7.78 8.86 9.69
C ASN A 8 7.03 7.55 9.45
N ALA A 9 5.71 7.61 9.19
CA ALA A 9 4.92 6.40 8.93
C ALA A 9 5.36 5.70 7.63
N VAL A 10 5.72 6.47 6.61
CA VAL A 10 6.29 5.94 5.36
C VAL A 10 7.63 5.26 5.64
N HIS A 11 8.53 5.91 6.37
CA HIS A 11 9.82 5.33 6.74
C HIS A 11 9.68 4.03 7.54
N ASP A 12 8.75 3.98 8.49
CA ASP A 12 8.47 2.75 9.23
C ASP A 12 7.99 1.62 8.32
N LEU A 13 7.08 1.91 7.37
CA LEU A 13 6.59 0.90 6.43
C LEU A 13 7.71 0.39 5.52
N VAL A 14 8.53 1.31 5.01
CA VAL A 14 9.73 1.00 4.21
C VAL A 14 10.67 0.10 4.99
N ASN A 15 10.94 0.40 6.26
CA ASN A 15 11.79 -0.39 7.13
C ASN A 15 11.17 -1.77 7.46
N GLN A 16 9.85 -1.85 7.63
CA GLN A 16 9.15 -3.12 7.84
C GLN A 16 9.25 -4.06 6.64
N CYS A 17 9.27 -3.51 5.42
CA CYS A 17 9.52 -4.28 4.20
C CYS A 17 11.00 -4.62 4.02
N GLY A 18 11.90 -3.71 4.40
CA GLY A 18 13.35 -3.89 4.30
C GLY A 18 13.79 -4.25 2.87
N ASN A 19 14.76 -5.16 2.76
CA ASN A 19 15.29 -5.64 1.48
C ASN A 19 14.51 -6.81 0.87
N GLY A 20 13.26 -7.00 1.28
CA GLY A 20 12.40 -8.08 0.79
C GLY A 20 11.85 -8.92 1.93
N ARG A 21 10.63 -8.60 2.34
CA ARG A 21 9.88 -9.39 3.31
C ARG A 21 8.69 -10.05 2.63
N GLN A 22 8.53 -11.36 2.84
CA GLN A 22 7.38 -12.08 2.29
C GLN A 22 6.11 -11.80 3.09
N PHE A 23 5.02 -11.56 2.36
CA PHE A 23 3.68 -11.37 2.89
C PHE A 23 2.69 -12.29 2.19
N GLN A 24 1.91 -13.00 3.00
CA GLN A 24 0.85 -13.89 2.53
C GLN A 24 -0.24 -13.07 1.80
N SER A 25 -0.94 -13.71 0.87
CA SER A 25 -2.07 -13.08 0.20
C SER A 25 -3.20 -12.78 1.18
N GLY A 26 -3.86 -11.64 1.01
CA GLY A 26 -4.89 -11.12 1.92
C GLY A 26 -4.33 -10.41 3.15
N HIS A 27 -3.01 -10.42 3.37
CA HIS A 27 -2.41 -9.74 4.52
C HIS A 27 -2.09 -8.27 4.20
N HIS A 28 -2.27 -7.44 5.21
CA HIS A 28 -1.90 -6.04 5.22
C HIS A 28 -0.77 -5.84 6.22
N ILE A 29 0.19 -5.00 5.85
CA ILE A 29 1.04 -4.32 6.81
C ILE A 29 0.71 -2.85 6.80
N TYR A 30 0.82 -2.24 7.98
CA TYR A 30 0.58 -0.82 8.13
C TYR A 30 1.55 -0.23 9.16
N SER A 31 1.81 1.06 9.00
CA SER A 31 2.42 1.89 10.03
C SER A 31 1.50 3.06 10.33
N VAL A 32 1.47 3.46 11.60
CA VAL A 32 0.72 4.62 12.06
C VAL A 32 1.64 5.55 12.84
N ARG A 33 1.64 6.82 12.46
CA ARG A 33 2.27 7.92 13.20
C ARG A 33 1.30 9.08 13.24
N GLY A 34 1.12 9.68 14.42
CA GLY A 34 0.14 10.73 14.61
C GLY A 34 -1.25 10.28 14.13
N ASN A 35 -1.84 11.06 13.23
CA ASN A 35 -3.10 10.74 12.58
C ASN A 35 -2.94 10.13 11.18
N VAL A 36 -1.77 9.66 10.78
CA VAL A 36 -1.50 9.13 9.44
C VAL A 36 -1.29 7.62 9.51
N ALA A 37 -2.04 6.88 8.68
CA ALA A 37 -1.83 5.46 8.43
C ALA A 37 -1.26 5.27 7.02
N VAL A 38 -0.22 4.46 6.89
CA VAL A 38 0.39 4.04 5.63
C VAL A 38 0.33 2.53 5.58
N PHE A 39 -0.03 1.93 4.44
CA PHE A 39 -0.19 0.48 4.32
C PHE A 39 0.34 -0.06 3.00
N TYR A 40 0.70 -1.34 3.04
CA TYR A 40 0.95 -2.19 1.87
C TYR A 40 0.04 -3.41 2.00
N CYS A 41 -0.73 -3.68 0.95
CA CYS A 41 -1.70 -4.75 0.86
C CYS A 41 -1.28 -5.73 -0.24
N ASN A 42 -1.06 -7.00 0.13
CA ASN A 42 -1.01 -8.08 -0.85
C ASN A 42 -2.45 -8.54 -1.15
N TYR A 43 -3.19 -7.76 -1.94
CA TYR A 43 -4.59 -8.03 -2.20
C TYR A 43 -4.77 -9.32 -3.01
N VAL A 44 -5.84 -10.06 -2.73
CA VAL A 44 -6.22 -11.26 -3.48
C VAL A 44 -6.83 -10.82 -4.80
N THR A 45 -6.09 -10.86 -5.91
CA THR A 45 -6.74 -10.75 -7.22
C THR A 45 -7.58 -12.00 -7.48
N ILE A 46 -8.90 -11.89 -7.31
CA ILE A 46 -9.87 -12.88 -7.81
C ILE A 46 -9.87 -12.77 -9.34
N ALA A 47 -8.98 -13.50 -10.00
CA ALA A 47 -9.13 -13.76 -11.42
C ALA A 47 -10.24 -14.83 -11.59
N ASN A 48 -11.49 -14.40 -11.77
CA ASN A 48 -12.58 -15.16 -12.39
C ASN A 48 -13.03 -16.50 -11.76
N SER A 49 -12.94 -16.71 -10.44
CA SER A 49 -13.35 -18.00 -9.85
C SER A 49 -14.48 -17.90 -8.82
N PRO A 50 -15.59 -18.65 -8.95
CA PRO A 50 -16.60 -18.77 -7.90
C PRO A 50 -16.06 -19.59 -6.70
N PRO A 51 -16.56 -19.35 -5.47
CA PRO A 51 -16.15 -20.12 -4.29
C PRO A 51 -16.34 -21.63 -4.49
N PRO A 52 -15.44 -22.51 -3.98
CA PRO A 52 -14.30 -22.23 -3.10
C PRO A 52 -12.99 -21.88 -3.83
N PHE A 53 -13.01 -21.69 -5.14
CA PHE A 53 -11.81 -21.62 -5.99
C PHE A 53 -11.16 -20.23 -6.07
N GLY A 54 -11.29 -19.42 -5.01
CA GLY A 54 -10.52 -18.19 -4.89
C GLY A 54 -9.03 -18.55 -4.91
N VAL A 55 -8.28 -18.02 -5.90
CA VAL A 55 -6.83 -18.18 -5.91
C VAL A 55 -6.30 -17.33 -4.76
N TRP A 56 -5.95 -17.96 -3.64
CA TRP A 56 -5.07 -17.33 -2.66
C TRP A 56 -3.80 -16.96 -3.42
N GLY A 57 -3.55 -15.67 -3.60
CA GLY A 57 -2.42 -15.18 -4.36
C GLY A 57 -1.11 -15.73 -3.81
N THR A 58 -0.07 -15.75 -4.63
CA THR A 58 1.24 -16.17 -4.14
C THR A 58 1.74 -15.18 -3.08
N PRO A 59 2.47 -15.64 -2.05
CA PRO A 59 3.18 -14.72 -1.17
C PRO A 59 4.00 -13.73 -2.00
N GLN A 60 3.85 -12.44 -1.72
CA GLN A 60 4.56 -11.38 -2.42
C GLN A 60 5.68 -10.85 -1.55
N THR A 61 6.76 -10.44 -2.18
CA THR A 61 7.88 -9.81 -1.49
C THR A 61 7.66 -8.30 -1.48
N CYS A 62 7.46 -7.72 -0.30
CA CYS A 62 7.48 -6.28 -0.15
C CYS A 62 8.94 -5.80 -0.08
N TYR A 63 9.28 -4.83 -0.92
CA TYR A 63 10.58 -4.16 -0.90
C TYR A 63 10.40 -2.70 -0.49
N GLY A 64 11.21 -2.24 0.48
CA GLY A 64 11.09 -0.90 1.03
C GLY A 64 11.36 0.21 0.01
N ASP A 65 12.36 0.04 -0.84
CA ASP A 65 12.68 0.97 -1.94
C ASP A 65 11.51 1.11 -2.93
N ARG A 66 10.80 0.01 -3.20
CA ARG A 66 9.63 -0.02 -4.06
C ARG A 66 8.43 0.70 -3.44
N VAL A 67 8.15 0.42 -2.17
CA VAL A 67 7.11 1.15 -1.41
C VAL A 67 7.38 2.65 -1.42
N TRP A 68 8.64 3.05 -1.17
CA TRP A 68 9.05 4.44 -1.23
C TRP A 68 8.80 5.07 -2.62
N ASN A 69 9.22 4.38 -3.68
CA ASN A 69 9.05 4.85 -5.05
C ASN A 69 7.58 5.02 -5.44
N ILE A 70 6.69 4.14 -4.98
CA ILE A 70 5.26 4.26 -5.24
C ILE A 70 4.67 5.46 -4.49
N ILE A 71 5.04 5.67 -3.23
CA ILE A 71 4.52 6.78 -2.42
C ILE A 71 5.00 8.13 -2.95
N VAL A 72 6.30 8.28 -3.19
CA VAL A 72 6.88 9.54 -3.67
C VAL A 72 6.60 9.75 -5.15
N GLY A 73 6.73 8.68 -5.94
CA GLY A 73 6.55 8.72 -7.38
C GLY A 73 5.09 8.76 -7.78
N ASP A 74 4.30 7.75 -7.44
CA ASP A 74 2.98 7.61 -8.05
C ASP A 74 1.93 8.41 -7.29
N ILE A 75 1.90 8.27 -5.97
CA ILE A 75 0.90 8.95 -5.15
C ILE A 75 1.21 10.43 -5.04
N SER A 76 2.41 10.81 -4.60
CA SER A 76 2.71 12.22 -4.34
C SER A 76 2.76 13.08 -5.62
N ARG A 77 3.18 12.52 -6.77
CA ARG A 77 3.12 13.27 -8.05
C ARG A 77 1.70 13.38 -8.60
N LYS A 78 0.87 12.33 -8.53
CA LYS A 78 -0.50 12.35 -9.07
C LYS A 78 -1.47 13.12 -8.16
N CYS A 79 -1.35 12.94 -6.85
CA CYS A 79 -2.29 13.46 -5.87
C CYS A 79 -1.83 14.74 -5.18
N GLY A 80 -0.53 15.03 -5.24
CA GLY A 80 0.12 16.07 -4.45
C GLY A 80 0.62 15.51 -3.12
N SER A 81 1.73 16.05 -2.65
CA SER A 81 2.37 15.63 -1.39
C SER A 81 1.42 15.77 -0.19
N PHE A 82 1.46 14.80 0.73
CA PHE A 82 0.69 14.80 1.97
C PHE A 82 -0.84 14.82 1.78
N LYS A 83 -1.31 14.36 0.61
CA LYS A 83 -2.74 14.12 0.36
C LYS A 83 -3.04 12.62 0.39
N PRO A 84 -4.21 12.22 0.90
CA PRO A 84 -4.60 10.81 0.94
C PRO A 84 -4.57 10.22 -0.46
N GLY A 85 -3.90 9.09 -0.63
CA GLY A 85 -3.79 8.49 -1.94
C GLY A 85 -3.25 7.08 -1.94
N TRP A 86 -3.51 6.41 -3.05
CA TRP A 86 -3.31 4.98 -3.24
C TRP A 86 -2.74 4.72 -4.63
N SER A 87 -1.96 3.66 -4.78
CA SER A 87 -1.50 3.20 -6.07
C SER A 87 -1.35 1.68 -6.06
N GLU A 88 -1.64 1.07 -7.20
CA GLU A 88 -1.32 -0.33 -7.42
C GLU A 88 0.19 -0.51 -7.58
N ASP A 89 0.71 -1.56 -6.97
CA ASP A 89 2.03 -2.09 -7.25
C ASP A 89 1.88 -3.30 -8.18
N PHE A 90 2.16 -3.08 -9.47
CA PHE A 90 2.18 -4.11 -10.50
C PHE A 90 3.50 -4.90 -10.45
N TYR A 91 3.78 -5.53 -9.31
CA TYR A 91 4.88 -6.48 -9.19
C TYR A 91 4.37 -7.91 -9.30
N ALA A 92 4.97 -8.67 -10.23
CA ALA A 92 4.55 -10.04 -10.55
C ALA A 92 3.09 -10.12 -11.05
N LYS A 93 2.57 -11.34 -11.26
CA LYS A 93 1.23 -11.61 -11.81
C LYS A 93 0.07 -11.29 -10.84
N GLN A 94 0.31 -10.50 -9.80
CA GLN A 94 -0.66 -10.18 -8.75
C GLN A 94 -0.68 -8.67 -8.49
N LYS A 95 -1.83 -8.13 -8.12
CA LYS A 95 -1.98 -6.72 -7.75
C LYS A 95 -1.74 -6.53 -6.26
N ASN A 96 -0.74 -5.74 -5.88
CA ASN A 96 -0.64 -5.21 -4.52
C ASN A 96 -1.09 -3.75 -4.52
N SER A 97 -1.43 -3.21 -3.35
CA SER A 97 -1.83 -1.81 -3.20
C SER A 97 -1.01 -1.14 -2.11
N VAL A 98 -0.54 0.07 -2.38
CA VAL A 98 0.18 0.91 -1.43
C VAL A 98 -0.57 2.21 -1.27
N GLY A 99 -0.68 2.74 -0.06
CA GLY A 99 -1.27 4.05 0.13
C GLY A 99 -1.15 4.58 1.53
N TYR A 100 -1.66 5.78 1.71
CA TYR A 100 -1.69 6.45 3.00
C TYR A 100 -2.88 7.41 3.13
N HIS A 101 -3.37 7.56 4.36
CA HIS A 101 -4.52 8.40 4.67
C HIS A 101 -4.56 8.84 6.14
N GLU A 102 -5.47 9.78 6.44
CA GLU A 102 -5.76 10.19 7.81
C GLU A 102 -6.61 9.15 8.53
N VAL A 103 -6.22 8.77 9.74
CA VAL A 103 -6.97 7.91 10.65
C VAL A 103 -8.26 8.62 11.02
N GLY A 104 -9.42 7.98 10.78
CA GLY A 104 -10.73 8.57 11.00
C GLY A 104 -11.15 9.63 9.97
N GLY A 105 -10.33 9.88 8.95
CA GLY A 105 -10.65 10.79 7.85
C GLY A 105 -11.68 10.21 6.88
N VAL A 106 -12.25 11.08 6.04
CA VAL A 106 -13.13 10.67 4.94
C VAL A 106 -12.32 9.79 3.98
N LYS A 107 -12.88 8.63 3.60
CA LYS A 107 -12.25 7.64 2.70
C LYS A 107 -12.25 8.09 1.23
N THR A 108 -12.01 9.37 0.98
CA THR A 108 -11.85 9.91 -0.37
C THR A 108 -10.38 9.87 -0.72
N PHE A 109 -10.03 8.98 -1.65
CA PHE A 109 -8.65 8.71 -2.02
C PHE A 109 -8.39 9.14 -3.45
N CYS A 110 -7.24 9.75 -3.67
CA CYS A 110 -6.72 9.97 -5.01
C CYS A 110 -5.83 8.80 -5.45
N GLY A 111 -5.80 8.50 -6.75
CA GLY A 111 -4.92 7.50 -7.34
C GLY A 111 -5.65 6.29 -7.91
N GLU A 112 -4.89 5.30 -8.38
CA GLU A 112 -5.40 4.17 -9.15
C GLU A 112 -5.66 2.94 -8.27
N GLY A 113 -6.79 2.24 -8.53
CA GLY A 113 -6.93 0.82 -8.21
C GLY A 113 -7.25 0.46 -6.76
N HIS A 114 -8.30 1.06 -6.20
CA HIS A 114 -9.00 0.49 -5.04
C HIS A 114 -10.50 0.39 -5.35
N PHE A 115 -10.87 -0.61 -6.16
CA PHE A 115 -12.25 -0.98 -6.47
C PHE A 115 -12.70 -2.14 -5.58
#